data_AF-A0A7D9DCU9-F1
#
_entry.id   AF-A0A7D9DCU9-F1
#
_cell.length_a   1.000
_cell.length_b   1.000
_cell.length_c   1.000
_cell.angle_alpha   90.00
_cell.angle_beta   90.00
_cell.angle_gamma   90.00
#
_symmetry.space_group_name_H-M   'P 1'
#
loop_
_entity.id
_entity.type
_entity.pdbx_description
1 polymer ?
#
loop_
_entity_poly.entity_id
_entity_poly.type
_entity_poly.pdbx_seq_one_letter_code
_entity_poly.pdbx_strand_id
1 'polypeptide(L)'
;METFSTTPTKTWLKALNMDHIYDVFERHGFTTVGSLKEMRDEDLQLMFSTPNKLKLGEQRVLEARLCALRKENVPLHETETLPLEQASNSGTSVDAHGRNSNIIANKAAEFEVKNQDLSNKLESLQEELHLLQQPVKELEPLGRSATVCGNCHHKGHRNDARHACEYVSCVGFHYCGQKKLHPEHTQKVSDIKRQIKKLEKDIGKAKESLKVVSEFESKSEAYFFQEMTPRLKILDWNRYQNKANLFKDLRILQTAFNCKVPTKSADDKIFLKKRSPA
;
A
#
# COMPACT_ATOMS: atom_id res chain seq x y z
N MET A 1 42.90 7.77 -23.99
CA MET A 1 42.29 7.66 -25.33
C MET A 1 41.46 6.41 -25.32
N GLU A 2 40.17 6.53 -25.02
CA GLU A 2 39.26 5.37 -25.05
C GLU A 2 38.94 5.03 -26.51
N THR A 3 39.27 3.81 -26.91
CA THR A 3 38.97 3.29 -28.24
C THR A 3 37.47 3.05 -28.33
N PHE A 4 36.73 4.01 -28.86
CA PHE A 4 35.32 3.82 -29.19
C PHE A 4 35.21 2.67 -30.20
N SER A 5 34.48 1.61 -29.84
CA SER A 5 34.15 0.55 -30.79
C SER A 5 33.37 1.17 -31.96
N THR A 6 34.00 1.20 -33.14
CA THR A 6 33.44 1.75 -34.38
C THR A 6 32.49 0.78 -35.08
N THR A 7 32.21 -0.39 -34.48
CA THR A 7 31.33 -1.39 -35.06
C THR A 7 29.92 -0.80 -35.24
N PRO A 8 29.37 -0.78 -36.47
CA PRO A 8 28.02 -0.28 -36.70
C PRO A 8 26.97 -1.14 -36.00
N THR A 9 25.96 -0.50 -35.39
CA THR A 9 24.83 -1.20 -34.74
C THR A 9 24.13 -2.16 -35.71
N LYS A 10 24.03 -1.80 -37.00
CA LYS A 10 23.43 -2.65 -38.04
C LYS A 10 24.12 -4.01 -38.17
N THR A 11 25.45 -4.01 -38.15
CA THR A 11 26.26 -5.24 -38.25
C THR A 11 26.09 -6.10 -37.01
N TRP A 12 26.03 -5.48 -35.84
CA TRP A 12 25.81 -6.17 -34.57
C TRP A 12 24.42 -6.82 -34.49
N LEU A 13 23.36 -6.09 -34.88
CA LEU A 13 22.01 -6.61 -34.94
C LEU A 13 21.85 -7.75 -35.97
N LYS A 14 22.54 -7.65 -37.12
CA LYS A 14 22.54 -8.72 -38.14
C LYS A 14 23.14 -10.02 -37.61
N ALA A 15 24.19 -9.96 -36.78
CA ALA A 15 24.77 -11.14 -36.13
C ALA A 15 23.81 -11.81 -35.13
N LEU A 16 22.83 -11.07 -34.60
CA LEU A 16 21.77 -11.57 -33.74
C LEU A 16 20.52 -12.01 -34.51
N ASN A 17 20.54 -11.92 -35.84
CA ASN A 17 19.38 -12.14 -36.72
C ASN A 17 18.21 -11.18 -36.42
N MET A 18 18.54 -9.93 -36.04
CA MET A 18 17.60 -8.87 -35.64
C MET A 18 17.83 -7.59 -36.46
N ASP A 19 18.18 -7.69 -37.73
CA ASP A 19 18.43 -6.53 -38.61
C ASP A 19 17.16 -5.68 -38.87
N HIS A 20 15.98 -6.32 -38.84
CA HIS A 20 14.68 -5.66 -39.05
C HIS A 20 14.32 -4.57 -38.03
N ILE A 21 15.02 -4.50 -36.89
CA ILE A 21 14.80 -3.46 -35.86
C ILE A 21 15.83 -2.34 -35.89
N TYR A 22 16.78 -2.38 -36.83
CA TYR A 22 17.83 -1.37 -36.95
C TYR A 22 17.27 0.05 -37.12
N ASP A 23 16.21 0.23 -37.92
CA ASP A 23 15.62 1.55 -38.17
C ASP A 23 15.05 2.19 -36.90
N VAL A 24 14.70 1.38 -35.89
CA VAL A 24 14.28 1.88 -34.57
C VAL A 24 15.49 2.41 -33.81
N PHE A 25 16.61 1.70 -33.82
CA PHE A 25 17.87 2.14 -33.19
C PHE A 25 18.43 3.40 -33.85
N GLU A 26 18.44 3.46 -35.17
CA GLU A 26 18.93 4.61 -35.93
C GLU A 26 18.12 5.87 -35.64
N ARG A 27 16.77 5.76 -35.60
CA ARG A 27 15.87 6.87 -35.22
C ARG A 27 16.09 7.40 -33.80
N HIS A 28 16.63 6.56 -32.91
CA HIS A 28 16.95 6.93 -31.53
C HIS A 28 18.43 7.27 -31.33
N GLY A 29 19.21 7.39 -32.42
CA GLY A 29 20.61 7.83 -32.38
C GLY A 29 21.63 6.74 -32.00
N PHE A 30 21.20 5.47 -31.94
CA PHE A 30 22.04 4.34 -31.57
C PHE A 30 22.70 3.68 -32.78
N THR A 31 23.60 4.40 -33.46
CA THR A 31 24.22 3.96 -34.74
C THR A 31 25.50 3.13 -34.57
N THR A 32 26.10 3.08 -33.37
CA THR A 32 27.34 2.33 -33.09
C THR A 32 27.19 1.43 -31.87
N VAL A 33 27.96 0.35 -31.80
CA VAL A 33 28.02 -0.51 -30.59
C VAL A 33 28.48 0.28 -29.36
N GLY A 34 29.31 1.31 -29.54
CA GLY A 34 29.67 2.25 -28.48
C GLY A 34 28.45 2.94 -27.87
N SER A 35 27.52 3.47 -28.69
CA SER A 35 26.30 4.11 -28.16
C SER A 35 25.30 3.10 -27.57
N LEU A 36 25.33 1.82 -28.01
CA LEU A 36 24.53 0.76 -27.38
C LEU A 36 24.96 0.43 -25.94
N LYS A 37 26.24 0.65 -25.58
CA LYS A 37 26.72 0.40 -24.21
C LYS A 37 26.07 1.32 -23.19
N GLU A 38 25.77 2.55 -23.59
CA GLU A 38 25.13 3.58 -22.75
C GLU A 38 23.62 3.38 -22.59
N MET A 39 23.04 2.46 -23.38
CA MET A 39 21.60 2.19 -23.37
C MET A 39 21.25 1.25 -22.22
N ARG A 40 20.31 1.64 -21.35
CA ARG A 40 19.80 0.84 -20.24
C ARG A 40 18.57 0.04 -20.64
N ASP A 41 18.19 -0.92 -19.82
CA ASP A 41 17.09 -1.84 -20.12
C ASP A 41 15.75 -1.09 -20.22
N GLU A 42 15.63 0.05 -19.54
CA GLU A 42 14.46 0.94 -19.66
C GLU A 42 14.38 1.65 -21.02
N ASP A 43 15.53 1.94 -21.66
CA ASP A 43 15.58 2.62 -22.95
C ASP A 43 15.11 1.69 -24.07
N LEU A 44 15.45 0.40 -23.98
CA LEU A 44 14.91 -0.64 -24.87
C LEU A 44 13.38 -0.74 -24.80
N GLN A 45 12.83 -0.73 -23.59
CA GLN A 45 11.38 -0.82 -23.40
C GLN A 45 10.66 0.40 -24.00
N LEU A 46 11.30 1.57 -23.92
CA LEU A 46 10.77 2.79 -24.51
C LEU A 46 10.83 2.78 -26.05
N MET A 47 11.95 2.33 -26.61
CA MET A 47 12.16 2.26 -28.06
C MET A 47 11.22 1.27 -28.75
N PHE A 48 10.90 0.17 -28.06
CA PHE A 48 10.06 -0.91 -28.56
C PHE A 48 8.67 -0.95 -27.90
N SER A 49 8.13 0.22 -27.59
CA SER A 49 6.73 0.39 -27.21
C SER A 49 5.79 0.24 -28.42
N THR A 50 4.50 -0.02 -28.17
CA THR A 50 3.49 -0.15 -29.24
C THR A 50 3.52 1.06 -30.20
N PRO A 51 3.50 0.85 -31.53
CA PRO A 51 3.26 -0.41 -32.25
C PRO A 51 4.51 -1.27 -32.54
N ASN A 52 5.72 -0.79 -32.23
CA ASN A 52 6.99 -1.45 -32.62
C ASN A 52 7.45 -2.47 -31.57
N LYS A 53 6.54 -3.31 -31.05
CA LYS A 53 6.86 -4.20 -29.93
C LYS A 53 7.75 -5.37 -30.38
N LEU A 54 8.89 -5.56 -29.71
CA LEU A 54 9.72 -6.75 -29.89
C LEU A 54 8.98 -8.01 -29.44
N LYS A 55 9.25 -9.14 -30.09
CA LYS A 55 8.84 -10.43 -29.54
C LYS A 55 9.60 -10.68 -28.24
N LEU A 56 8.99 -11.41 -27.31
CA LEU A 56 9.59 -11.67 -26.00
C LEU A 56 10.97 -12.34 -26.08
N GLY A 57 11.15 -13.26 -27.03
CA GLY A 57 12.46 -13.90 -27.27
C GLY A 57 13.51 -12.93 -27.77
N GLU A 58 13.14 -12.07 -28.72
CA GLU A 58 13.98 -11.00 -29.27
C GLU A 58 14.41 -10.01 -28.19
N GLN A 59 13.47 -9.59 -27.34
CA GLN A 59 13.75 -8.70 -26.21
C GLN A 59 14.76 -9.31 -25.24
N ARG A 60 14.59 -10.58 -24.84
CA ARG A 60 15.52 -11.25 -23.92
C ARG A 60 16.92 -11.41 -24.51
N VAL A 61 17.01 -11.73 -25.81
CA VAL A 61 18.30 -11.83 -26.50
C VAL A 61 19.01 -10.47 -26.52
N LEU A 62 18.26 -9.41 -26.78
CA LEU A 62 18.78 -8.04 -26.84
C LEU A 62 19.26 -7.55 -25.46
N GLU A 63 18.43 -7.72 -24.42
CA GLU A 63 18.78 -7.39 -23.02
C GLU A 63 20.04 -8.15 -22.56
N ALA A 64 20.11 -9.46 -22.81
CA ALA A 64 21.27 -10.28 -22.46
C ALA A 64 22.55 -9.82 -23.18
N ARG A 65 22.44 -9.47 -24.47
CA ARG A 65 23.59 -9.04 -25.27
C ARG A 65 24.06 -7.62 -24.94
N LEU A 66 23.16 -6.71 -24.58
CA LEU A 66 23.53 -5.40 -24.06
C LEU A 66 24.18 -5.50 -22.68
N CYS A 67 23.65 -6.37 -21.82
CA CYS A 67 24.26 -6.67 -20.54
C CYS A 67 25.70 -7.22 -20.71
N ALA A 68 25.92 -8.08 -21.71
CA ALA A 68 27.26 -8.57 -22.05
C ALA A 68 28.20 -7.45 -22.56
N LEU A 69 27.71 -6.55 -23.43
CA LEU A 69 28.47 -5.38 -23.90
C LEU A 69 28.89 -4.43 -22.78
N ARG A 70 28.08 -4.33 -21.72
CA ARG A 70 28.38 -3.56 -20.50
C ARG A 70 29.40 -4.28 -19.59
N LYS A 71 29.36 -5.62 -19.56
CA LYS A 71 30.23 -6.46 -18.71
C LYS A 71 31.62 -6.74 -19.29
N GLU A 72 31.85 -6.50 -20.58
CA GLU A 72 33.17 -6.66 -21.23
C GLU A 72 34.31 -5.79 -20.66
N ASN A 73 34.07 -4.98 -19.62
CA ASN A 73 35.11 -4.20 -18.92
C ASN A 73 35.45 -4.69 -17.49
N VAL A 74 34.92 -5.82 -17.01
CA VAL A 74 35.28 -6.37 -15.68
C VAL A 74 35.33 -7.90 -15.71
N PRO A 75 36.39 -8.56 -15.19
CA PRO A 75 36.56 -10.02 -15.26
C PRO A 75 35.43 -10.78 -14.54
N LEU A 76 34.86 -11.77 -15.25
CA LEU A 76 33.89 -12.73 -14.73
C LEU A 76 34.59 -13.73 -13.80
N HIS A 77 34.05 -13.93 -12.59
CA HIS A 77 34.23 -15.18 -11.86
C HIS A 77 32.88 -15.93 -11.82
N GLU A 78 32.99 -17.20 -12.16
CA GLU A 78 31.98 -18.24 -12.42
C GLU A 78 30.99 -18.44 -11.26
N THR A 79 29.69 -18.36 -11.55
CA THR A 79 28.66 -19.42 -11.51
C THR A 79 28.73 -20.40 -10.32
N GLU A 80 27.71 -20.33 -9.46
CA GLU A 80 27.09 -21.54 -8.89
C GLU A 80 25.55 -21.40 -8.95
N THR A 81 24.98 -22.29 -9.75
CA THR A 81 23.56 -22.64 -9.89
C THR A 81 23.05 -23.42 -8.69
N LEU A 82 21.77 -23.26 -8.29
CA LEU A 82 20.91 -24.30 -7.68
C LEU A 82 19.43 -23.82 -7.65
N PRO A 83 18.41 -24.70 -7.55
CA PRO A 83 17.41 -24.91 -8.61
C PRO A 83 16.02 -24.31 -8.38
N LEU A 84 15.33 -24.02 -9.49
CA LEU A 84 13.89 -23.83 -9.56
C LEU A 84 13.17 -25.13 -9.18
N GLU A 85 12.25 -25.07 -8.21
CA GLU A 85 11.00 -25.80 -8.30
C GLU A 85 9.81 -25.00 -7.73
N GLN A 86 8.81 -24.86 -8.61
CA GLN A 86 7.38 -24.84 -8.35
C GLN A 86 6.74 -23.60 -7.68
N ALA A 87 6.36 -22.64 -8.55
CA ALA A 87 5.04 -22.01 -8.47
C ALA A 87 4.59 -21.59 -9.88
N SER A 88 4.02 -22.54 -10.62
CA SER A 88 3.19 -22.21 -11.79
C SER A 88 1.85 -21.69 -11.29
N ASN A 89 1.55 -20.41 -11.52
CA ASN A 89 0.32 -20.07 -12.23
C ASN A 89 0.27 -18.65 -12.80
N SER A 90 0.04 -18.66 -14.12
CA SER A 90 -0.72 -17.72 -14.95
C SER A 90 -0.29 -16.26 -15.01
N GLY A 91 0.31 -15.91 -16.14
CA GLY A 91 0.71 -14.57 -16.51
C GLY A 91 -0.43 -13.58 -16.73
N THR A 92 -0.10 -12.31 -16.52
CA THR A 92 -0.62 -11.20 -17.31
C THR A 92 0.44 -10.09 -17.34
N SER A 93 1.10 -10.01 -18.48
CA SER A 93 2.04 -8.95 -18.88
C SER A 93 1.25 -7.69 -19.20
N VAL A 94 1.36 -6.69 -18.33
CA VAL A 94 1.12 -5.26 -18.61
C VAL A 94 2.12 -4.48 -17.75
N ASP A 95 1.86 -3.33 -17.17
CA ASP A 95 2.90 -2.34 -16.85
C ASP A 95 3.60 -2.56 -15.48
N ALA A 96 4.89 -2.90 -15.39
CA ALA A 96 5.50 -3.21 -14.08
C ALA A 96 5.62 -2.00 -13.12
N HIS A 97 5.80 -0.78 -13.66
CA HIS A 97 6.04 0.41 -12.85
C HIS A 97 4.78 1.26 -12.60
N GLY A 98 3.89 1.36 -13.59
CA GLY A 98 2.55 1.93 -13.42
C GLY A 98 1.63 1.04 -12.57
N ARG A 99 1.82 -0.29 -12.61
CA ARG A 99 1.13 -1.19 -11.68
C ARG A 99 1.63 -1.04 -10.25
N ASN A 100 2.92 -0.81 -10.00
CA ASN A 100 3.41 -0.67 -8.63
C ASN A 100 2.86 0.57 -7.91
N SER A 101 2.78 1.74 -8.55
CA SER A 101 2.17 2.93 -7.93
C SER A 101 0.67 2.72 -7.65
N ASN A 102 -0.06 2.15 -8.62
CA ASN A 102 -1.47 1.81 -8.43
C ASN A 102 -1.69 0.70 -7.38
N ILE A 103 -0.79 -0.29 -7.28
CA ILE A 103 -0.87 -1.37 -6.29
C ILE A 103 -0.66 -0.81 -4.88
N ILE A 104 0.29 0.10 -4.68
CA ILE A 104 0.57 0.68 -3.38
C ILE A 104 -0.58 1.61 -2.97
N ALA A 105 -1.08 2.45 -3.87
CA ALA A 105 -2.24 3.30 -3.63
C ALA A 105 -3.51 2.48 -3.33
N ASN A 106 -3.76 1.40 -4.10
CA ASN A 106 -4.88 0.49 -3.83
C ASN A 106 -4.74 -0.19 -2.47
N LYS A 107 -3.52 -0.59 -2.11
CA LYS A 107 -3.24 -1.26 -0.83
C LYS A 107 -3.33 -0.28 0.36
N ALA A 108 -2.95 0.98 0.17
CA ALA A 108 -3.17 2.05 1.14
C ALA A 108 -4.66 2.27 1.37
N ALA A 109 -5.46 2.38 0.30
CA ALA A 109 -6.91 2.51 0.38
C ALA A 109 -7.58 1.28 1.05
N GLU A 110 -7.11 0.06 0.75
CA GLU A 110 -7.57 -1.15 1.45
C GLU A 110 -7.25 -1.11 2.96
N PHE A 111 -6.06 -0.66 3.33
CA PHE A 111 -5.69 -0.49 4.74
C PHE A 111 -6.52 0.61 5.43
N GLU A 112 -6.86 1.70 4.73
CA GLU A 112 -7.74 2.75 5.25
C GLU A 112 -9.14 2.23 5.52
N VAL A 113 -9.75 1.54 4.55
CA VAL A 113 -11.08 0.93 4.70
C VAL A 113 -11.08 -0.07 5.86
N LYS A 114 -10.06 -0.92 5.95
CA LYS A 114 -9.92 -1.89 7.05
C LYS A 114 -9.77 -1.20 8.41
N ASN A 115 -9.00 -0.12 8.48
CA ASN A 115 -8.82 0.64 9.72
C ASN A 115 -10.11 1.33 10.15
N GLN A 116 -10.90 1.83 9.20
CA GLN A 116 -12.22 2.40 9.45
C GLN A 116 -13.20 1.34 9.99
N ASP A 117 -13.26 0.15 9.37
CA ASP A 117 -14.11 -0.94 9.82
C ASP A 117 -13.78 -1.38 11.26
N LEU A 118 -12.49 -1.56 11.55
CA LEU A 118 -12.03 -1.88 12.90
C LEU A 118 -12.38 -0.79 13.92
N SER A 119 -12.30 0.48 13.52
CA SER A 119 -12.65 1.62 14.39
C SER A 119 -14.15 1.68 14.66
N ASN A 120 -14.99 1.49 13.64
CA ASN A 120 -16.45 1.43 13.80
C ASN A 120 -16.85 0.27 14.74
N LYS A 121 -16.19 -0.88 14.59
CA LYS A 121 -16.44 -2.05 15.45
C LYS A 121 -16.00 -1.82 16.89
N LEU A 122 -14.89 -1.10 17.09
CA LEU A 122 -14.43 -0.70 18.42
C LEU A 122 -15.46 0.21 19.10
N GLU A 123 -15.95 1.22 18.38
CA GLU A 123 -16.97 2.16 18.87
C GLU A 123 -18.25 1.43 19.29
N SER A 124 -18.75 0.53 18.43
CA SER A 124 -19.94 -0.28 18.74
C SER A 124 -19.77 -1.14 20.01
N LEU A 125 -18.60 -1.77 20.19
CA LEU A 125 -18.33 -2.57 21.39
C LEU A 125 -18.11 -1.71 22.65
N GLN A 126 -17.57 -0.51 22.51
CA GLN A 126 -17.44 0.46 23.60
C GLN A 126 -18.83 0.93 24.06
N GLU A 127 -19.74 1.17 23.13
CA GLU A 127 -21.13 1.50 23.44
C GLU A 127 -21.85 0.33 24.13
N GLU A 128 -21.71 -0.90 23.62
CA GLU A 128 -22.30 -2.09 24.26
C GLU A 128 -21.75 -2.28 25.69
N LEU A 129 -20.43 -2.09 25.88
CA LEU A 129 -19.82 -2.17 27.21
C LEU A 129 -20.37 -1.08 28.14
N HIS A 130 -20.51 0.15 27.64
CA HIS A 130 -21.07 1.25 28.41
C HIS A 130 -22.49 0.93 28.88
N LEU A 131 -23.36 0.45 27.98
CA LEU A 131 -24.73 0.04 28.31
C LEU A 131 -24.76 -1.08 29.37
N LEU A 132 -23.91 -2.10 29.23
CA LEU A 132 -23.84 -3.21 30.18
C LEU A 132 -23.31 -2.80 31.56
N GLN A 133 -22.50 -1.74 31.63
CA GLN A 133 -21.92 -1.24 32.87
C GLN A 133 -22.73 -0.11 33.52
N GLN A 134 -23.85 0.30 32.92
CA GLN A 134 -24.71 1.32 33.51
C GLN A 134 -25.16 0.92 34.93
N PRO A 135 -25.25 1.90 35.84
CA PRO A 135 -25.72 1.63 37.19
C PRO A 135 -27.17 1.12 37.14
N VAL A 136 -27.40 -0.03 37.78
CA VAL A 136 -28.75 -0.58 37.95
C VAL A 136 -29.33 0.01 39.22
N LYS A 137 -30.58 0.46 39.16
CA LYS A 137 -31.32 0.90 40.35
C LYS A 137 -31.46 -0.28 41.31
N GLU A 138 -30.98 -0.14 42.53
CA GLU A 138 -31.12 -1.19 43.54
C GLU A 138 -32.61 -1.40 43.87
N LEU A 139 -33.03 -2.66 43.98
CA LEU A 139 -34.38 -3.00 44.35
C LEU A 139 -34.63 -2.61 45.81
N GLU A 140 -35.77 -1.96 46.07
CA GLU A 140 -36.19 -1.64 47.43
C GLU A 140 -36.34 -2.93 48.26
N PRO A 141 -35.82 -2.96 49.50
CA PRO A 141 -35.97 -4.11 50.37
C PRO A 141 -37.43 -4.26 50.80
N LEU A 142 -37.96 -5.48 50.69
CA LEU A 142 -39.34 -5.79 51.06
C LEU A 142 -39.51 -6.13 52.55
N GLY A 143 -38.40 -6.14 53.30
CA GLY A 143 -38.37 -6.49 54.70
C GLY A 143 -37.00 -6.23 55.31
N ARG A 144 -36.89 -6.43 56.63
CA ARG A 144 -35.66 -6.13 57.39
C ARG A 144 -34.59 -7.22 57.29
N SER A 145 -34.93 -8.39 56.75
CA SER A 145 -33.99 -9.50 56.61
C SER A 145 -32.94 -9.19 55.54
N ALA A 146 -31.68 -9.48 55.84
CA ALA A 146 -30.59 -9.42 54.87
C ALA A 146 -30.64 -10.54 53.82
N THR A 147 -31.60 -11.49 53.94
CA THR A 147 -31.70 -12.57 52.95
C THR A 147 -32.24 -12.06 51.61
N VAL A 148 -31.66 -12.58 50.53
CA VAL A 148 -32.11 -12.38 49.15
C VAL A 148 -32.96 -13.57 48.72
N CYS A 149 -34.15 -13.30 48.16
CA CYS A 149 -35.05 -14.32 47.64
C CYS A 149 -34.45 -15.01 46.42
N GLY A 150 -34.40 -16.35 46.40
CA GLY A 150 -33.86 -17.13 45.27
C GLY A 150 -34.70 -17.09 43.99
N ASN A 151 -35.94 -16.57 44.02
CA ASN A 151 -36.79 -16.43 42.83
C ASN A 151 -36.67 -15.03 42.20
N CYS A 152 -36.93 -13.97 42.97
CA CYS A 152 -37.02 -12.59 42.45
C CYS A 152 -35.83 -11.69 42.84
N HIS A 153 -34.87 -12.20 43.61
CA HIS A 153 -33.67 -11.50 44.08
C HIS A 153 -33.91 -10.22 44.92
N HIS A 154 -35.12 -9.97 45.42
CA HIS A 154 -35.36 -8.91 46.40
C HIS A 154 -34.84 -9.29 47.78
N LYS A 155 -34.37 -8.29 48.54
CA LYS A 155 -34.01 -8.43 49.95
C LYS A 155 -35.26 -8.44 50.83
N GLY A 156 -35.18 -9.09 51.99
CA GLY A 156 -36.21 -9.01 53.03
C GLY A 156 -37.17 -10.19 53.09
N HIS A 157 -37.13 -11.11 52.13
CA HIS A 157 -37.97 -12.32 52.12
C HIS A 157 -37.25 -13.52 51.47
N ARG A 158 -37.88 -14.70 51.54
CA ARG A 158 -37.42 -15.95 50.90
C ARG A 158 -38.56 -16.58 50.11
N ASN A 159 -38.22 -17.39 49.12
CA ASN A 159 -39.18 -18.27 48.46
C ASN A 159 -39.08 -19.66 49.12
N ASP A 160 -40.07 -20.05 49.90
CA ASP A 160 -40.12 -21.36 50.55
C ASP A 160 -41.53 -21.97 50.55
N ALA A 161 -41.66 -23.22 51.01
CA ALA A 161 -42.92 -23.95 50.99
C ALA A 161 -44.02 -23.34 51.87
N ARG A 162 -43.68 -22.49 52.85
CA ARG A 162 -44.62 -21.82 53.75
C ARG A 162 -44.90 -20.38 53.33
N HIS A 163 -43.97 -19.75 52.63
CA HIS A 163 -44.04 -18.38 52.12
C HIS A 163 -43.54 -18.35 50.68
N ALA A 164 -44.45 -18.62 49.74
CA ALA A 164 -44.13 -18.56 48.31
C ALA A 164 -43.89 -17.11 47.89
N CYS A 165 -42.93 -16.91 46.98
CA CYS A 165 -42.65 -15.59 46.42
C CYS A 165 -43.77 -15.15 45.48
N GLU A 166 -44.37 -13.98 45.75
CA GLU A 166 -45.43 -13.37 44.92
C GLU A 166 -44.87 -12.54 43.76
N TYR A 167 -43.55 -12.31 43.72
CA TYR A 167 -42.90 -11.49 42.70
C TYR A 167 -42.46 -12.34 41.50
N VAL A 168 -42.44 -11.69 40.33
CA VAL A 168 -41.91 -12.28 39.10
C VAL A 168 -40.48 -12.76 39.29
N SER A 169 -40.15 -13.89 38.64
CA SER A 169 -38.80 -14.45 38.65
C SER A 169 -37.80 -13.45 38.05
N CYS A 170 -36.58 -13.43 38.59
CA CYS A 170 -35.53 -12.56 38.08
C CYS A 170 -35.19 -12.89 36.62
N VAL A 171 -35.19 -11.87 35.76
CA VAL A 171 -34.90 -12.01 34.32
C VAL A 171 -33.46 -11.64 33.96
N GLY A 172 -32.66 -11.14 34.90
CA GLY A 172 -31.25 -10.79 34.64
C GLY A 172 -30.65 -9.73 35.56
N PHE A 173 -29.36 -9.47 35.37
CA PHE A 173 -28.61 -8.49 36.15
C PHE A 173 -29.23 -7.08 36.14
N HIS A 174 -29.68 -6.59 34.98
CA HIS A 174 -30.28 -5.25 34.87
C HIS A 174 -31.64 -5.12 35.59
N TYR A 175 -32.25 -6.24 35.98
CA TYR A 175 -33.46 -6.25 36.80
C TYR A 175 -33.16 -6.17 38.29
N CYS A 176 -32.21 -6.97 38.80
CA CYS A 176 -32.00 -7.10 40.25
C CYS A 176 -30.71 -6.48 40.80
N GLY A 177 -29.74 -6.13 39.95
CA GLY A 177 -28.44 -5.58 40.33
C GLY A 177 -27.50 -6.54 41.07
N GLN A 178 -27.86 -7.82 41.27
CA GLN A 178 -27.07 -8.77 42.05
C GLN A 178 -26.02 -9.51 41.21
N LYS A 179 -24.82 -8.93 41.02
CA LYS A 179 -23.73 -9.53 40.19
C LYS A 179 -23.40 -10.98 40.53
N LYS A 180 -23.42 -11.35 41.81
CA LYS A 180 -23.10 -12.72 42.28
C LYS A 180 -24.09 -13.76 41.76
N LEU A 181 -25.33 -13.37 41.48
CA LEU A 181 -26.39 -14.24 40.97
C LEU A 181 -26.47 -14.24 39.44
N HIS A 182 -25.68 -13.38 38.79
CA HIS A 182 -25.64 -13.21 37.34
C HIS A 182 -24.21 -13.33 36.78
N PRO A 183 -23.59 -14.53 36.86
CA PRO A 183 -22.25 -14.75 36.31
C PRO A 183 -22.20 -14.53 34.79
N GLU A 184 -23.29 -14.74 34.07
CA GLU A 184 -23.43 -14.48 32.63
C GLU A 184 -23.18 -13.02 32.27
N HIS A 185 -23.63 -12.08 33.12
CA HIS A 185 -23.38 -10.65 32.92
C HIS A 185 -21.90 -10.33 33.08
N THR A 186 -21.28 -10.86 34.15
CA THR A 186 -19.86 -10.66 34.44
C THR A 186 -18.98 -11.25 33.33
N GLN A 187 -19.36 -12.41 32.81
CA GLN A 187 -18.70 -13.06 31.68
C GLN A 187 -18.82 -12.21 30.41
N LYS A 188 -20.02 -11.74 30.06
CA LYS A 188 -20.25 -10.89 28.89
C LYS A 188 -19.42 -9.60 28.93
N VAL A 189 -19.39 -8.92 30.08
CA VAL A 189 -18.56 -7.72 30.30
C VAL A 189 -17.08 -8.03 30.10
N SER A 190 -16.60 -9.16 30.63
CA SER A 190 -15.19 -9.57 30.51
C SER A 190 -14.81 -9.91 29.07
N ASP A 191 -15.71 -10.58 28.34
CA ASP A 191 -15.54 -10.93 26.94
C ASP A 191 -15.48 -9.69 26.04
N ILE A 192 -16.38 -8.72 26.23
CA ILE A 192 -16.37 -7.46 25.47
C ILE A 192 -15.09 -6.68 25.77
N LYS A 193 -14.66 -6.58 27.04
CA LYS A 193 -13.38 -5.94 27.39
C LYS A 193 -12.18 -6.60 26.71
N ARG A 194 -12.19 -7.94 26.59
CA ARG A 194 -11.14 -8.68 25.87
C ARG A 194 -11.17 -8.37 24.36
N GLN A 195 -12.36 -8.28 23.77
CA GLN A 195 -12.52 -7.93 22.35
C GLN A 195 -12.05 -6.50 22.06
N ILE A 196 -12.41 -5.52 22.90
CA ILE A 196 -11.93 -4.13 22.80
C ILE A 196 -10.41 -4.08 22.78
N LYS A 197 -9.73 -4.71 23.77
CA LYS A 197 -8.27 -4.75 23.81
C LYS A 197 -7.64 -5.37 22.57
N LYS A 198 -8.27 -6.39 22.00
CA LYS A 198 -7.80 -7.03 20.76
C LYS A 198 -7.92 -6.06 19.57
N LEU A 199 -9.07 -5.40 19.43
CA LEU A 199 -9.30 -4.43 18.35
C LEU A 199 -8.36 -3.22 18.45
N GLU A 200 -8.13 -2.68 19.65
CA GLU A 200 -7.17 -1.58 19.86
C GLU A 200 -5.76 -1.97 19.38
N LYS A 201 -5.32 -3.20 19.67
CA LYS A 201 -4.04 -3.73 19.20
C LYS A 201 -4.01 -3.90 17.69
N ASP A 202 -5.08 -4.39 17.09
CA ASP A 202 -5.17 -4.60 15.64
C ASP A 202 -5.24 -3.28 14.87
N ILE A 203 -5.94 -2.27 15.40
CA ILE A 203 -5.93 -0.88 14.91
C ILE A 203 -4.52 -0.30 14.98
N GLY A 204 -3.81 -0.48 16.09
CA GLY A 204 -2.42 -0.03 16.23
C GLY A 204 -1.50 -0.62 15.14
N LYS A 205 -1.60 -1.92 14.88
CA LYS A 205 -0.83 -2.59 13.81
C LYS A 205 -1.21 -2.11 12.41
N ALA A 206 -2.50 -1.91 12.16
CA ALA A 206 -2.98 -1.41 10.87
C ALA A 206 -2.48 0.01 10.60
N LYS A 207 -2.53 0.89 11.59
CA LYS A 207 -1.99 2.26 11.51
C LYS A 207 -0.49 2.26 11.25
N GLU A 208 0.28 1.42 11.93
CA GLU A 208 1.72 1.31 11.68
C GLU A 208 2.01 0.82 10.25
N SER A 209 1.27 -0.18 9.77
CA SER A 209 1.41 -0.68 8.40
C SER A 209 1.11 0.40 7.36
N LEU A 210 0.06 1.20 7.59
CA LEU A 210 -0.31 2.32 6.73
C LEU A 210 0.75 3.43 6.73
N LYS A 211 1.34 3.72 7.90
CA LYS A 211 2.45 4.66 8.03
C LYS A 211 3.67 4.20 7.20
N VAL A 212 4.04 2.92 7.30
CA VAL A 212 5.14 2.34 6.49
C VAL A 212 4.86 2.47 4.99
N VAL A 213 3.63 2.19 4.56
CA VAL A 213 3.22 2.33 3.15
C VAL A 213 3.33 3.80 2.69
N SER A 214 2.80 4.74 3.46
CA SER A 214 2.86 6.17 3.15
C SER A 214 4.30 6.71 3.12
N GLU A 215 5.16 6.26 4.05
CA GLU A 215 6.58 6.61 4.05
C GLU A 215 7.33 6.03 2.84
N PHE A 216 6.93 4.85 2.37
CA PHE A 216 7.49 4.24 1.16
C PHE A 216 7.07 5.01 -0.10
N GLU A 217 5.79 5.37 -0.23
CA GLU A 217 5.29 6.17 -1.37
C GLU A 217 6.01 7.51 -1.46
N SER A 218 6.09 8.25 -0.35
CA SER A 218 6.71 9.59 -0.31
C SER A 218 8.21 9.61 -0.58
N LYS A 219 8.88 8.47 -0.49
CA LYS A 219 10.31 8.29 -0.82
C LYS A 219 10.52 7.61 -2.17
N SER A 220 9.46 7.21 -2.86
CA SER A 220 9.59 6.51 -4.14
C SER A 220 9.92 7.46 -5.29
N GLU A 221 10.83 7.04 -6.15
CA GLU A 221 11.19 7.76 -7.37
C GLU A 221 9.96 7.94 -8.28
N ALA A 222 9.12 6.90 -8.38
CA ALA A 222 7.89 6.96 -9.17
C ALA A 222 6.95 8.08 -8.70
N TYR A 223 6.71 8.20 -7.38
CA TYR A 223 5.90 9.27 -6.82
C TYR A 223 6.53 10.66 -7.06
N PHE A 224 7.84 10.77 -6.86
CA PHE A 224 8.56 12.02 -7.13
C PHE A 224 8.39 12.46 -8.59
N PHE A 225 8.56 11.54 -9.55
CA PHE A 225 8.43 11.85 -10.98
C PHE A 225 6.98 12.16 -11.34
N GLN A 226 6.01 11.42 -10.79
CA GLN A 226 4.59 11.66 -11.00
C GLN A 226 4.18 13.08 -10.54
N GLU A 227 4.66 13.52 -9.37
CA GLU A 227 4.34 14.83 -8.82
C GLU A 227 5.12 15.98 -9.47
N MET A 228 6.39 15.76 -9.81
CA MET A 228 7.27 16.82 -10.33
C MET A 228 7.12 17.04 -11.84
N THR A 229 6.79 15.99 -12.60
CA THR A 229 6.57 16.09 -14.06
C THR A 229 5.56 17.17 -14.46
N PRO A 230 4.33 17.21 -13.91
CA PRO A 230 3.39 18.26 -14.27
C PRO A 230 3.87 19.65 -13.85
N ARG A 231 4.56 19.77 -12.70
CA ARG A 231 5.11 21.05 -12.22
C ARG A 231 6.15 21.62 -13.18
N LEU A 232 7.09 20.79 -13.64
CA LEU A 232 8.09 21.21 -14.62
C LEU A 232 7.45 21.63 -15.94
N LYS A 233 6.50 20.85 -16.46
CA LYS A 233 5.78 21.18 -17.70
C LYS A 233 5.02 22.50 -17.62
N ILE A 234 4.52 22.87 -16.45
CA ILE A 234 3.88 24.17 -16.21
C ILE A 234 4.91 25.30 -16.25
N LEU A 235 6.12 25.10 -15.71
CA LEU A 235 7.19 26.11 -15.69
C LEU A 235 7.71 26.44 -17.10
N ASP A 236 7.97 25.42 -17.92
CA ASP A 236 8.44 25.61 -19.30
C ASP A 236 7.95 24.50 -20.23
N TRP A 237 6.73 24.69 -20.75
CA TRP A 237 6.12 23.73 -21.67
C TRP A 237 6.99 23.45 -22.90
N ASN A 238 7.63 24.47 -23.47
CA ASN A 238 8.35 24.34 -24.74
C ASN A 238 9.65 23.53 -24.57
N ARG A 239 10.39 23.78 -23.49
CA ARG A 239 11.58 23.00 -23.15
C ARG A 239 11.26 21.55 -22.84
N TYR A 240 10.17 21.29 -22.11
CA TYR A 240 9.80 19.96 -21.63
C TYR A 240 8.85 19.18 -22.56
N GLN A 241 8.56 19.72 -23.75
CA GLN A 241 8.08 18.92 -24.88
C GLN A 241 9.11 17.83 -25.25
N ASN A 242 10.40 18.16 -25.17
CA ASN A 242 11.47 17.19 -25.29
C ASN A 242 11.59 16.37 -23.99
N LYS A 243 11.26 15.08 -24.07
CA LYS A 243 11.32 14.15 -22.93
C LYS A 243 12.72 14.00 -22.35
N ALA A 244 13.78 14.05 -23.15
CA ALA A 244 15.15 13.89 -22.67
C ALA A 244 15.52 15.03 -21.69
N ASN A 245 15.13 16.26 -22.02
CA ASN A 245 15.34 17.42 -21.14
C ASN A 245 14.55 17.28 -19.83
N LEU A 246 13.27 16.87 -19.94
CA LEU A 246 12.41 16.65 -18.78
C LEU A 246 12.98 15.58 -17.82
N PHE A 247 13.39 14.42 -18.35
CA PHE A 247 13.94 13.35 -17.52
C PHE A 247 15.31 13.68 -16.92
N LYS A 248 16.16 14.40 -17.68
CA LYS A 248 17.44 14.90 -17.17
C LYS A 248 17.23 15.80 -15.96
N ASP A 249 16.34 16.78 -16.09
CA ASP A 249 16.08 17.75 -15.03
C ASP A 249 15.35 17.08 -13.83
N LEU A 250 14.43 16.14 -14.08
CA LEU A 250 13.80 15.33 -13.01
C LEU A 250 14.81 14.54 -12.19
N ARG A 251 15.83 13.92 -12.79
CA ARG A 251 16.87 13.17 -12.05
C ARG A 251 17.76 14.08 -11.21
N ILE A 252 18.09 15.25 -11.74
CA ILE A 252 18.86 16.27 -10.99
C ILE A 252 18.07 16.67 -9.75
N LEU A 253 16.77 16.96 -9.92
CA LEU A 253 15.89 17.32 -8.82
C LEU A 253 15.67 16.15 -7.84
N GLN A 254 15.49 14.93 -8.33
CA GLN A 254 15.35 13.74 -7.50
C GLN A 254 16.56 13.57 -6.59
N THR A 255 17.76 13.73 -7.14
CA THR A 255 19.02 13.64 -6.38
C THR A 255 19.11 14.78 -5.36
N ALA A 256 18.83 16.01 -5.78
CA ALA A 256 18.90 17.19 -4.92
C ALA A 256 17.90 17.15 -3.76
N PHE A 257 16.71 16.61 -3.98
CA PHE A 257 15.64 16.52 -2.98
C PHE A 257 15.55 15.14 -2.29
N ASN A 258 16.44 14.21 -2.62
CA ASN A 258 16.43 12.83 -2.12
C ASN A 258 15.03 12.18 -2.22
N CYS A 259 14.44 12.26 -3.42
CA CYS A 259 13.08 11.80 -3.74
C CYS A 259 11.93 12.47 -2.96
N LYS A 260 12.19 13.47 -2.10
CA LYS A 260 11.13 14.19 -1.38
C LYS A 260 10.51 15.25 -2.29
N VAL A 261 9.20 15.19 -2.46
CA VAL A 261 8.47 16.21 -3.23
C VAL A 261 8.40 17.52 -2.42
N PRO A 262 8.87 18.66 -2.96
CA PRO A 262 8.77 19.95 -2.28
C PRO A 262 7.31 20.36 -2.02
N THR A 263 7.05 20.94 -0.85
CA THR A 263 5.73 21.49 -0.48
C THR A 263 5.32 22.59 -1.44
N LYS A 264 4.08 22.55 -1.94
CA LYS A 264 3.54 23.54 -2.88
C LYS A 264 3.60 24.94 -2.25
N SER A 265 4.45 25.83 -2.77
CA SER A 265 4.52 27.21 -2.30
C SER A 265 3.43 28.06 -2.99
N ALA A 266 3.20 29.28 -2.50
CA ALA A 266 2.27 30.22 -3.13
C ALA A 266 2.65 30.54 -4.60
N ASP A 267 3.91 30.34 -5.00
CA ASP A 267 4.40 30.57 -6.36
C ASP A 267 3.91 29.52 -7.37
N ASP A 268 3.55 28.31 -6.93
CA ASP A 268 2.93 27.29 -7.79
C ASP A 268 1.57 27.77 -8.35
N LYS A 269 0.88 28.68 -7.63
CA LYS A 269 -0.41 29.24 -8.04
C LYS A 269 -0.29 30.35 -9.09
N ILE A 270 0.89 30.97 -9.23
CA ILE A 270 1.10 32.08 -10.18
C ILE A 270 1.13 31.55 -11.62
N PHE A 271 1.57 30.30 -11.83
CA PHE A 271 1.63 29.69 -13.16
C PHE A 271 0.30 29.13 -13.66
N LEU A 272 -0.65 28.81 -12.76
CA LEU A 272 -1.99 28.34 -13.12
C LEU A 272 -2.89 29.47 -13.67
N LYS A 273 -2.53 30.74 -13.47
CA LYS A 273 -3.30 31.90 -13.96
C LYS A 273 -2.87 32.42 -15.34
N LYS A 274 -1.73 31.98 -15.87
CA LYS A 274 -1.23 32.43 -17.18
C LYS A 274 -1.45 31.38 -18.26
N ARG A 275 -2.71 31.09 -18.60
CA ARG A 275 -3.15 30.55 -19.90
C ARG A 275 -4.69 30.43 -19.92
N SER A 276 -5.35 31.59 -19.93
CA SER A 276 -6.60 31.70 -20.70
C SER A 276 -6.20 32.23 -22.08
N PRO A 277 -6.43 31.49 -23.17
CA PRO A 277 -6.22 32.03 -24.50
C PRO A 277 -7.28 33.10 -24.78
N ALA A 278 -6.84 34.25 -25.30
CA ALA A 278 -7.68 35.17 -26.06
C ALA A 278 -7.94 34.59 -27.45
#